data_AF-A0A7Y3N4V5-F1
#
_entry.id   AF-A0A7Y3N4V5-F1
#
_cell.length_a   1.000
_cell.length_b   1.000
_cell.length_c   1.000
_cell.angle_alpha   90.00
_cell.angle_beta   90.00
_cell.angle_gamma   90.00
#
_symmetry.space_group_name_H-M   'P 1'
#
loop_
_entity.id
_entity.type
_entity.pdbx_description
1 polymer ?
#
loop_
_entity_poly.entity_id
_entity_poly.type
_entity_poly.pdbx_seq_one_letter_code
_entity_poly.pdbx_strand_id
1 'polypeptide(L)'
;MSSESGRILAANSQVIASLQEGDLLGYDQEGRLYVQKSGEESQKTQRVFEEAQAKTLKQEKGQAIVLATQKHFETLDSKEFLGTYRKVLQVINQDQVLSTVDKKNLVDALYQSHYKHLCNEGIDPVTAEATITIMMSFDPEVDPETKERISPSRATGGMSGAYYIRNREGEKIGVFKPRDEEPYMPNNPNRCKRRDTGAIRTEMRNGQASGTACYKEVIAYEVLGDFAPIPPTTFIEVYFPRSIREKDMELILKFGSFQRFVEGYTLDTIRNLDVESIPVLDLQKMASSDIVGYNADRSMGNMMYDSEKNQLHCIDQGVTFLSSLDWNLPPDDILAEVSCHWGDFPQCRGPILPEVKDWILGLDENKIESIIRSRMQMVLTQENAPSTGDLEKYINGIVVSNKTLILFIKKAAEKGCTLSQIGEMVMEIESENETDPKVPMIQKICREASAAREANNPNFLADPWKFVSDTMDKYLEDIH
;
A
#
# COMPACT_ATOMS: atom_id res chain seq x y z
N MET A 1 -19.34 -22.07 -36.71
CA MET A 1 -20.79 -22.24 -36.48
C MET A 1 -21.00 -22.19 -34.98
N SER A 2 -21.64 -21.14 -34.43
CA SER A 2 -21.92 -21.10 -32.99
C SER A 2 -22.94 -22.16 -32.65
N SER A 3 -22.59 -23.04 -31.70
CA SER A 3 -23.54 -24.01 -31.14
C SER A 3 -24.74 -23.28 -30.53
N GLU A 4 -25.90 -23.94 -30.49
CA GLU A 4 -27.13 -23.48 -29.81
C GLU A 4 -26.80 -22.87 -28.43
N SER A 5 -25.96 -23.58 -27.66
CA SER A 5 -25.46 -23.15 -26.35
C SER A 5 -24.68 -21.84 -26.38
N GLY A 6 -23.86 -21.60 -27.42
CA GLY A 6 -23.11 -20.35 -27.57
C GLY A 6 -23.99 -19.13 -27.86
N ARG A 7 -25.14 -19.33 -28.52
CA ARG A 7 -26.12 -18.25 -28.76
C ARG A 7 -26.93 -17.93 -27.52
N ILE A 8 -27.34 -18.96 -26.76
CA ILE A 8 -28.04 -18.80 -25.48
C ILE A 8 -27.12 -18.07 -24.47
N LEU A 9 -25.83 -18.41 -24.43
CA LEU A 9 -24.85 -17.72 -23.59
C LEU A 9 -24.76 -16.21 -23.89
N ALA A 10 -24.65 -15.84 -25.18
CA ALA A 10 -24.55 -14.44 -25.57
C ALA A 10 -25.82 -13.64 -25.23
N ALA A 11 -27.00 -14.24 -25.41
CA ALA A 11 -28.28 -13.64 -25.04
C ALA A 11 -28.40 -13.45 -23.51
N ASN A 12 -27.97 -14.45 -22.73
CA ASN A 12 -28.03 -14.38 -21.26
C ASN A 12 -27.07 -13.32 -20.71
N SER A 13 -25.86 -13.17 -21.26
CA SER A 13 -24.93 -12.11 -20.87
C SER A 13 -25.50 -10.71 -21.10
N GLN A 14 -26.23 -10.48 -22.20
CA GLN A 14 -26.90 -9.19 -22.45
C GLN A 14 -28.00 -8.90 -21.45
N VAL A 15 -28.74 -9.91 -21.01
CA VAL A 15 -29.82 -9.76 -20.03
C VAL A 15 -29.26 -9.44 -18.64
N ILE A 16 -28.19 -10.13 -18.22
CA ILE A 16 -27.51 -9.84 -16.94
C ILE A 16 -26.98 -8.40 -16.90
N ALA A 17 -26.41 -7.92 -18.01
CA ALA A 17 -25.91 -6.54 -18.11
C ALA A 17 -27.03 -5.47 -18.01
N SER A 18 -28.29 -5.85 -18.22
CA SER A 18 -29.45 -4.93 -18.22
C SER A 18 -30.21 -4.83 -16.89
N LEU A 19 -29.81 -5.59 -15.87
CA LEU A 19 -30.52 -5.72 -14.59
C LEU A 19 -30.53 -4.43 -13.75
N GLN A 20 -31.73 -4.00 -13.35
CA GLN A 20 -32.01 -2.92 -12.40
C GLN A 20 -32.44 -3.45 -11.03
N GLU A 21 -32.43 -2.56 -10.03
CA GLU A 21 -32.81 -2.91 -8.66
C GLU A 21 -34.31 -3.21 -8.57
N GLY A 22 -34.66 -4.41 -8.07
CA GLY A 22 -36.04 -4.91 -7.99
C GLY A 22 -36.49 -5.80 -9.16
N ASP A 23 -35.62 -6.03 -10.15
CA ASP A 23 -35.89 -6.94 -11.26
C ASP A 23 -35.93 -8.41 -10.79
N LEU A 24 -36.95 -9.15 -11.25
CA LEU A 24 -37.04 -10.60 -11.09
C LEU A 24 -36.55 -11.27 -12.37
N LEU A 25 -35.88 -12.42 -12.28
CA LEU A 25 -35.42 -13.16 -13.45
C LEU A 25 -36.29 -14.38 -13.69
N GLY A 26 -36.62 -14.61 -14.96
CA GLY A 26 -37.30 -15.83 -15.41
C GLY A 26 -36.58 -16.47 -16.59
N TYR A 27 -36.99 -17.69 -16.93
CA TYR A 27 -36.40 -18.47 -18.03
C TYR A 27 -37.47 -19.03 -18.95
N ASP A 28 -37.23 -18.93 -20.25
CA ASP A 28 -38.06 -19.62 -21.24
C ASP A 28 -37.73 -21.13 -21.31
N GLN A 29 -38.48 -21.87 -22.13
CA GLN A 29 -38.30 -23.31 -22.32
C GLN A 29 -36.95 -23.66 -22.96
N GLU A 30 -36.27 -22.68 -23.57
CA GLU A 30 -35.01 -22.82 -24.30
C GLU A 30 -33.79 -22.42 -23.44
N GLY A 31 -34.01 -21.93 -22.21
CA GLY A 31 -32.96 -21.57 -21.26
C GLY A 31 -32.44 -20.13 -21.41
N ARG A 32 -33.16 -19.26 -22.11
CA ARG A 32 -32.83 -17.83 -22.21
C ARG A 32 -33.36 -17.09 -20.98
N LEU A 33 -32.49 -16.27 -20.39
CA LEU A 33 -32.85 -15.33 -19.31
C LEU A 33 -33.80 -14.27 -19.86
N TYR A 34 -34.80 -13.90 -19.08
CA TYR A 34 -35.57 -12.67 -19.28
C TYR A 34 -35.79 -11.94 -17.97
N VAL A 35 -35.92 -10.61 -18.05
CA VAL A 35 -36.23 -9.76 -16.90
C VAL A 35 -37.74 -9.64 -16.76
N GLN A 36 -38.27 -10.09 -15.63
CA GLN A 36 -39.63 -9.86 -15.19
C GLN A 36 -39.66 -8.59 -14.34
N LYS A 37 -40.13 -7.49 -14.93
CA LYS A 37 -40.25 -6.20 -14.25
C LYS A 37 -41.38 -6.24 -13.22
N SER A 38 -41.17 -5.60 -12.07
CA SER A 38 -42.17 -5.57 -11.00
C SER A 38 -43.42 -4.80 -11.44
N GLY A 39 -44.51 -5.54 -11.72
CA GLY A 39 -45.83 -4.99 -11.98
C GLY A 39 -46.45 -5.51 -13.29
N GLU A 40 -47.09 -6.67 -13.23
CA GLU A 40 -48.44 -6.98 -13.77
C GLU A 40 -48.72 -8.50 -13.72
N GLU A 41 -49.84 -8.83 -13.05
CA GLU A 41 -50.63 -10.07 -13.02
C GLU A 41 -49.96 -11.46 -13.04
N SER A 42 -49.74 -12.02 -11.83
CA SER A 42 -49.17 -13.35 -11.57
C SER A 42 -50.17 -14.50 -11.36
N GLN A 43 -51.31 -14.56 -12.04
CA GLN A 43 -52.32 -15.60 -11.71
C GLN A 43 -52.83 -16.53 -12.82
N LYS A 44 -52.20 -16.59 -14.00
CA LYS A 44 -52.66 -17.54 -15.04
C LYS A 44 -51.64 -18.52 -15.63
N THR A 45 -50.44 -18.60 -15.08
CA THR A 45 -49.39 -19.47 -15.63
C THR A 45 -48.72 -20.34 -14.56
N GLN A 46 -49.52 -20.88 -13.62
CA GLN A 46 -49.01 -21.74 -12.55
C GLN A 46 -49.52 -23.19 -12.63
N ARG A 47 -50.11 -23.61 -13.75
CA ARG A 47 -50.78 -24.93 -13.86
C ARG A 47 -50.36 -25.85 -15.02
N VAL A 48 -49.19 -25.62 -15.63
CA VAL A 48 -48.64 -26.54 -16.65
C VAL A 48 -47.22 -27.00 -16.32
N PHE A 49 -46.66 -26.63 -15.16
CA PHE A 49 -45.23 -26.80 -14.88
C PHE A 49 -44.85 -28.11 -14.15
N GLU A 50 -45.80 -28.98 -13.82
CA GLU A 50 -45.55 -30.02 -12.81
C GLU A 50 -45.13 -31.41 -13.28
N GLU A 51 -45.13 -31.76 -14.58
CA GLU A 51 -44.84 -33.16 -14.93
C GLU A 51 -43.81 -33.32 -16.06
N ALA A 52 -42.70 -33.98 -15.68
CA ALA A 52 -41.55 -34.45 -16.46
C ALA A 52 -40.34 -33.49 -16.59
N GLN A 53 -39.19 -33.94 -16.06
CA GLN A 53 -37.82 -33.38 -16.20
C GLN A 53 -37.36 -32.24 -15.24
N ALA A 54 -37.98 -32.04 -14.09
CA ALA A 54 -37.65 -30.91 -13.21
C ALA A 54 -36.33 -30.99 -12.41
N LYS A 55 -35.59 -32.12 -12.41
CA LYS A 55 -34.33 -32.25 -11.64
C LYS A 55 -33.07 -32.06 -12.50
N THR A 56 -32.98 -32.75 -13.62
CA THR A 56 -31.82 -32.68 -14.54
C THR A 56 -31.73 -31.32 -15.24
N LEU A 57 -32.88 -30.77 -15.66
CA LEU A 57 -32.96 -29.46 -16.31
C LEU A 57 -32.61 -28.30 -15.36
N LYS A 58 -32.91 -28.42 -14.05
CA LYS A 58 -32.54 -27.40 -13.05
C LYS A 58 -31.03 -27.37 -12.80
N GLN A 59 -30.39 -28.53 -12.77
CA GLN A 59 -28.95 -28.67 -12.56
C GLN A 59 -28.14 -28.15 -13.76
N GLU A 60 -28.56 -28.51 -14.99
CA GLU A 60 -27.95 -28.01 -16.23
C GLU A 60 -28.18 -26.50 -16.42
N LYS A 61 -29.37 -25.97 -16.06
CA LYS A 61 -29.68 -24.53 -16.09
C LYS A 61 -28.86 -23.74 -15.08
N GLY A 62 -28.70 -24.25 -13.85
CA GLY A 62 -27.84 -23.65 -12.83
C GLY A 62 -26.38 -23.57 -13.28
N GLN A 63 -25.85 -24.64 -13.89
CA GLN A 63 -24.49 -24.66 -14.44
C GLN A 63 -24.30 -23.71 -15.62
N ALA A 64 -25.29 -23.57 -16.51
CA ALA A 64 -25.22 -22.63 -17.63
C ALA A 64 -25.20 -21.16 -17.17
N ILE A 65 -25.93 -20.83 -16.10
CA ILE A 65 -25.89 -19.50 -15.48
C ILE A 65 -24.52 -19.27 -14.85
N VAL A 66 -24.02 -20.21 -14.03
CA VAL A 66 -22.68 -20.13 -13.44
C VAL A 66 -21.63 -19.88 -14.54
N LEU A 67 -21.67 -20.61 -15.65
CA LEU A 67 -20.72 -20.44 -16.76
C LEU A 67 -20.86 -19.08 -17.48
N ALA A 68 -22.09 -18.62 -17.73
CA ALA A 68 -22.34 -17.34 -18.37
C ALA A 68 -21.95 -16.16 -17.48
N THR A 69 -22.18 -16.30 -16.18
CA THR A 69 -21.77 -15.34 -15.16
C THR A 69 -20.25 -15.33 -15.00
N GLN A 70 -19.59 -16.49 -14.91
CA GLN A 70 -18.12 -16.59 -14.88
C GLN A 70 -17.46 -15.82 -16.03
N LYS A 71 -17.90 -16.07 -17.27
CA LYS A 71 -17.34 -15.42 -18.46
C LYS A 71 -17.58 -13.91 -18.49
N HIS A 72 -18.70 -13.45 -17.96
CA HIS A 72 -18.96 -12.01 -17.83
C HIS A 72 -18.06 -11.38 -16.76
N PHE A 73 -17.85 -12.06 -15.64
CA PHE A 73 -17.03 -11.59 -14.53
C PHE A 73 -15.54 -11.48 -14.88
N GLU A 74 -15.06 -12.30 -15.82
CA GLU A 74 -13.72 -12.16 -16.40
C GLU A 74 -13.50 -10.83 -17.14
N THR A 75 -14.55 -10.05 -17.41
CA THR A 75 -14.48 -8.76 -18.12
C THR A 75 -14.78 -7.55 -17.25
N LEU A 76 -15.11 -7.73 -15.97
CA LEU A 76 -15.55 -6.65 -15.09
C LEU A 76 -14.41 -6.09 -14.26
N ASP A 77 -14.36 -4.76 -14.14
CA ASP A 77 -13.50 -4.11 -13.15
C ASP A 77 -13.96 -4.43 -11.71
N SER A 78 -13.16 -4.10 -10.68
CA SER A 78 -13.48 -4.45 -9.29
C SER A 78 -14.80 -3.85 -8.77
N LYS A 79 -15.21 -2.68 -9.26
CA LYS A 79 -16.45 -2.01 -8.87
C LYS A 79 -17.66 -2.64 -9.53
N GLU A 80 -17.58 -2.88 -10.84
CA GLU A 80 -18.57 -3.60 -11.61
C GLU A 80 -18.71 -5.04 -11.11
N PHE A 81 -17.61 -5.69 -10.77
CA PHE A 81 -17.59 -7.02 -10.16
C PHE A 81 -18.40 -7.01 -8.87
N LEU A 82 -18.13 -6.11 -7.92
CA LEU A 82 -18.84 -6.13 -6.63
C LEU A 82 -20.34 -5.86 -6.78
N GLY A 83 -20.70 -4.90 -7.64
CA GLY A 83 -22.10 -4.61 -7.95
C GLY A 83 -22.81 -5.79 -8.61
N THR A 84 -22.15 -6.43 -9.58
CA THR A 84 -22.71 -7.59 -10.30
C THR A 84 -22.76 -8.82 -9.40
N TYR A 85 -21.73 -9.04 -8.58
CA TYR A 85 -21.65 -10.12 -7.59
C TYR A 85 -22.81 -10.07 -6.60
N ARG A 86 -23.08 -8.90 -6.01
CA ARG A 86 -24.21 -8.71 -5.09
C ARG A 86 -25.57 -8.94 -5.78
N LYS A 87 -25.74 -8.43 -7.00
CA LYS A 87 -26.96 -8.65 -7.78
C LYS A 87 -27.19 -10.13 -8.06
N VAL A 88 -26.16 -10.86 -8.47
CA VAL A 88 -26.22 -12.30 -8.73
C VAL A 88 -26.63 -13.07 -7.47
N LEU A 89 -26.04 -12.74 -6.32
CA LEU A 89 -26.38 -13.39 -5.06
C LEU A 89 -27.80 -13.08 -4.58
N GLN A 90 -28.23 -11.81 -4.70
CA GLN A 90 -29.59 -11.40 -4.36
C GLN A 90 -30.64 -12.16 -5.19
N VAL A 91 -30.41 -12.29 -6.49
CA VAL A 91 -31.29 -13.05 -7.39
C VAL A 91 -31.37 -14.51 -6.96
N ILE A 92 -30.24 -15.14 -6.63
CA ILE A 92 -30.21 -16.54 -6.19
C ILE A 92 -30.96 -16.75 -4.88
N ASN A 93 -30.90 -15.78 -3.97
CA ASN A 93 -31.62 -15.84 -2.70
C ASN A 93 -33.13 -15.64 -2.84
N GLN A 94 -33.56 -14.86 -3.83
CA GLN A 94 -34.97 -14.59 -4.08
C GLN A 94 -35.64 -15.66 -4.96
N ASP A 95 -34.88 -16.35 -5.81
CA ASP A 95 -35.41 -17.31 -6.78
C ASP A 95 -35.37 -18.77 -6.26
N GLN A 96 -36.55 -19.36 -6.03
CA GLN A 96 -36.70 -20.76 -5.63
C GLN A 96 -36.14 -21.76 -6.66
N VAL A 97 -35.98 -21.38 -7.93
CA VAL A 97 -35.37 -22.23 -8.96
C VAL A 97 -33.85 -22.30 -8.78
N LEU A 98 -33.21 -21.17 -8.46
CA LEU A 98 -31.77 -21.05 -8.21
C LEU A 98 -31.34 -21.47 -6.81
N SER A 99 -32.29 -21.63 -5.88
CA SER A 99 -32.04 -22.24 -4.56
C SER A 99 -31.43 -23.65 -4.62
N THR A 100 -31.46 -24.30 -5.79
CA THR A 100 -30.82 -25.60 -6.07
C THR A 100 -29.38 -25.49 -6.58
N VAL A 101 -28.91 -24.28 -6.93
CA VAL A 101 -27.51 -24.01 -7.27
C VAL A 101 -26.69 -24.10 -6.00
N ASP A 102 -25.60 -24.85 -6.06
CA ASP A 102 -24.62 -24.86 -4.98
C ASP A 102 -23.96 -23.49 -4.88
N LYS A 103 -24.47 -22.67 -3.95
CA LYS A 103 -24.00 -21.31 -3.70
C LYS A 103 -22.51 -21.26 -3.44
N LYS A 104 -21.95 -22.26 -2.76
CA LYS A 104 -20.52 -22.34 -2.49
C LYS A 104 -19.73 -22.47 -3.79
N ASN A 105 -20.13 -23.40 -4.66
CA ASN A 105 -19.50 -23.56 -5.97
C ASN A 105 -19.61 -22.32 -6.86
N LEU A 106 -20.73 -21.57 -6.78
CA LEU A 106 -20.85 -20.31 -7.51
C LEU A 106 -19.93 -19.23 -6.93
N VAL A 107 -19.92 -19.02 -5.61
CA VAL A 107 -19.02 -18.05 -4.97
C VAL A 107 -17.55 -18.37 -5.31
N ASP A 108 -17.19 -19.65 -5.32
CA ASP A 108 -15.86 -20.13 -5.74
C ASP A 108 -15.58 -19.81 -7.20
N ALA A 109 -16.56 -20.05 -8.08
CA ALA A 109 -16.48 -19.72 -9.50
C ALA A 109 -16.28 -18.22 -9.76
N LEU A 110 -17.01 -17.36 -9.05
CA LEU A 110 -16.92 -15.90 -9.19
C LEU A 110 -15.59 -15.38 -8.65
N TYR A 111 -15.12 -15.90 -7.51
CA TYR A 111 -13.80 -15.64 -6.96
C TYR A 111 -12.70 -15.95 -8.00
N GLN A 112 -12.71 -17.16 -8.56
CA GLN A 112 -11.69 -17.59 -9.53
C GLN A 112 -11.72 -16.76 -10.82
N SER A 113 -12.92 -16.37 -11.28
CA SER A 113 -13.08 -15.56 -12.49
C SER A 113 -12.47 -14.17 -12.33
N HIS A 114 -12.73 -13.51 -11.18
CA HIS A 114 -12.17 -12.19 -10.93
C HIS A 114 -10.69 -12.22 -10.55
N TYR A 115 -10.25 -13.26 -9.83
CA TYR A 115 -8.83 -13.50 -9.57
C TYR A 115 -8.05 -13.57 -10.88
N LYS A 116 -8.55 -14.37 -11.82
CA LYS A 116 -7.99 -14.48 -13.16
C LYS A 116 -8.05 -13.16 -13.93
N HIS A 117 -9.14 -12.40 -13.82
CA HIS A 117 -9.25 -11.06 -14.43
C HIS A 117 -8.14 -10.13 -13.91
N LEU A 118 -8.01 -9.97 -12.59
CA LEU A 118 -6.98 -9.12 -11.97
C LEU A 118 -5.57 -9.55 -12.40
N CYS A 119 -5.31 -10.86 -12.42
CA CYS A 119 -4.02 -11.38 -12.90
C CYS A 119 -3.77 -11.08 -14.40
N ASN A 120 -4.81 -11.12 -15.24
CA ASN A 120 -4.69 -10.77 -16.67
C ASN A 120 -4.42 -9.27 -16.88
N GLU A 121 -4.90 -8.41 -15.97
CA GLU A 121 -4.58 -6.98 -15.91
C GLU A 121 -3.16 -6.71 -15.36
N GLY A 122 -2.39 -7.76 -15.06
CA GLY A 122 -1.01 -7.66 -14.60
C GLY A 122 -0.85 -7.43 -13.09
N ILE A 123 -1.94 -7.54 -12.31
CA ILE A 123 -1.87 -7.52 -10.85
C ILE A 123 -1.26 -8.84 -10.39
N ASP A 124 -0.28 -8.78 -9.47
CA ASP A 124 0.36 -10.00 -8.99
C ASP A 124 -0.63 -10.89 -8.22
N PRO A 125 -0.43 -12.23 -8.23
CA PRO A 125 -1.28 -13.20 -7.55
C PRO A 125 -1.66 -12.87 -6.11
N VAL A 126 -0.73 -12.37 -5.29
CA VAL A 126 -0.97 -12.13 -3.86
C VAL A 126 -1.84 -10.89 -3.67
N THR A 127 -1.56 -9.84 -4.44
CA THR A 127 -2.36 -8.62 -4.44
C THR A 127 -3.78 -8.87 -5.00
N ALA A 128 -3.90 -9.65 -6.07
CA ALA A 128 -5.19 -10.04 -6.62
C ALA A 128 -6.02 -10.82 -5.60
N GLU A 129 -5.41 -11.81 -4.93
CA GLU A 129 -6.06 -12.57 -3.87
C GLU A 129 -6.48 -11.69 -2.69
N ALA A 130 -5.64 -10.75 -2.26
CA ALA A 130 -5.94 -9.82 -1.18
C ALA A 130 -7.15 -8.94 -1.50
N THR A 131 -7.17 -8.32 -2.69
CA THR A 131 -8.27 -7.48 -3.16
C THR A 131 -9.61 -8.21 -3.09
N ILE A 132 -9.67 -9.43 -3.64
CA ILE A 132 -10.91 -10.20 -3.71
C ILE A 132 -11.32 -10.68 -2.31
N THR A 133 -10.36 -11.15 -1.51
CA THR A 133 -10.66 -11.69 -0.18
C THR A 133 -11.18 -10.60 0.76
N ILE A 134 -10.63 -9.38 0.68
CA ILE A 134 -11.16 -8.22 1.39
C ILE A 134 -12.61 -7.96 0.97
N MET A 135 -12.89 -7.89 -0.34
CA MET A 135 -14.24 -7.62 -0.85
C MET A 135 -15.25 -8.68 -0.39
N MET A 136 -14.87 -9.95 -0.41
CA MET A 136 -15.71 -11.06 0.04
C MET A 136 -15.92 -11.08 1.56
N SER A 137 -14.93 -10.66 2.35
CA SER A 137 -15.03 -10.70 3.81
C SER A 137 -16.18 -9.87 4.38
N PHE A 138 -16.67 -8.88 3.63
CA PHE A 138 -17.78 -8.03 4.06
C PHE A 138 -19.12 -8.39 3.39
N ASP A 139 -19.14 -9.36 2.49
CA ASP A 139 -20.37 -9.86 1.88
C ASP A 139 -21.22 -10.59 2.94
N PRO A 140 -22.51 -10.24 3.10
CA PRO A 140 -23.42 -10.99 3.97
C PRO A 140 -23.69 -12.43 3.51
N GLU A 141 -23.44 -12.75 2.24
CA GLU A 141 -23.77 -14.06 1.64
C GLU A 141 -22.65 -15.10 1.74
N VAL A 142 -21.44 -14.66 2.11
CA VAL A 142 -20.33 -15.58 2.42
C VAL A 142 -20.65 -16.32 3.71
N ASP A 143 -20.46 -17.64 3.67
CA ASP A 143 -20.64 -18.53 4.81
C ASP A 143 -19.97 -17.97 6.08
N PRO A 144 -20.66 -17.93 7.24
CA PRO A 144 -20.16 -17.28 8.45
C PRO A 144 -18.79 -17.78 8.93
N GLU A 145 -18.51 -19.08 8.83
CA GLU A 145 -17.22 -19.67 9.23
C GLU A 145 -16.11 -19.21 8.27
N THR A 146 -16.39 -19.21 6.98
CA THR A 146 -15.48 -18.69 5.97
C THR A 146 -15.23 -17.19 6.15
N LYS A 147 -16.30 -16.43 6.39
CA LYS A 147 -16.24 -14.99 6.63
C LYS A 147 -15.36 -14.66 7.82
N GLU A 148 -15.57 -15.32 8.96
CA GLU A 148 -14.77 -15.14 10.17
C GLU A 148 -13.28 -15.42 9.90
N ARG A 149 -12.98 -16.49 9.17
CA ARG A 149 -11.61 -16.87 8.78
C ARG A 149 -10.92 -15.87 7.87
N ILE A 150 -11.61 -15.31 6.88
CA ILE A 150 -11.01 -14.42 5.87
C ILE A 150 -11.10 -12.94 6.23
N SER A 151 -11.80 -12.60 7.32
CA SER A 151 -12.01 -11.21 7.72
C SER A 151 -10.71 -10.48 8.02
N PRO A 152 -10.50 -9.26 7.47
CA PRO A 152 -9.38 -8.42 7.83
C PRO A 152 -9.34 -8.19 9.34
N SER A 153 -8.17 -8.42 9.92
CA SER A 153 -7.97 -8.23 11.37
C SER A 153 -7.05 -7.06 11.62
N ARG A 154 -7.47 -6.14 12.49
CA ARG A 154 -6.69 -4.93 12.79
C ARG A 154 -5.42 -5.27 13.55
N ALA A 155 -4.28 -4.76 13.08
CA ALA A 155 -3.03 -4.79 13.83
C ALA A 155 -3.10 -3.84 15.04
N THR A 156 -2.59 -4.28 16.18
CA THR A 156 -2.52 -3.49 17.42
C THR A 156 -1.16 -2.79 17.52
N GLY A 157 -1.12 -1.57 18.08
CA GLY A 157 0.15 -0.90 18.43
C GLY A 157 0.58 0.30 17.58
N GLY A 158 -0.10 0.61 16.47
CA GLY A 158 0.21 1.76 15.61
C GLY A 158 -0.76 2.94 15.76
N MET A 159 -0.35 4.13 15.28
CA MET A 159 -1.19 5.35 15.24
C MET A 159 -2.16 5.40 14.04
N SER A 160 -1.89 4.64 12.98
CA SER A 160 -2.73 4.49 11.78
C SER A 160 -3.64 3.24 11.82
N GLY A 161 -4.54 3.14 10.86
CA GLY A 161 -5.20 1.87 10.51
C GLY A 161 -4.24 0.95 9.75
N ALA A 162 -4.09 -0.29 10.25
CA ALA A 162 -3.33 -1.34 9.59
C ALA A 162 -4.07 -2.67 9.78
N TYR A 163 -4.21 -3.44 8.71
CA TYR A 163 -5.08 -4.61 8.65
C TYR A 163 -4.36 -5.82 8.06
N TYR A 164 -4.25 -6.90 8.84
CA TYR A 164 -3.82 -8.19 8.30
C TYR A 164 -4.91 -8.74 7.40
N ILE A 165 -4.54 -8.99 6.16
CA ILE A 165 -5.37 -9.60 5.13
C ILE A 165 -5.05 -11.08 5.07
N ARG A 166 -6.10 -11.91 4.95
CA ARG A 166 -5.97 -13.36 4.92
C ARG A 166 -6.41 -13.91 3.56
N ASN A 167 -5.85 -15.04 3.14
CA ASN A 167 -6.38 -15.83 2.02
C ASN A 167 -7.58 -16.68 2.48
N ARG A 168 -8.09 -17.50 1.56
CA ARG A 168 -9.23 -18.39 1.80
C ARG A 168 -8.94 -19.51 2.80
N GLU A 169 -7.67 -19.86 2.94
CA GLU A 169 -7.15 -20.82 3.90
C GLU A 169 -7.03 -20.21 5.31
N GLY A 170 -7.13 -18.87 5.43
CA GLY A 170 -7.02 -18.13 6.68
C GLY A 170 -5.60 -17.68 7.02
N GLU A 171 -4.64 -17.92 6.13
CA GLU A 171 -3.24 -17.55 6.25
C GLU A 171 -3.07 -16.05 5.95
N LYS A 172 -2.17 -15.37 6.65
CA LYS A 172 -1.93 -13.95 6.43
C LYS A 172 -1.10 -13.77 5.17
N ILE A 173 -1.62 -13.00 4.21
CA ILE A 173 -0.96 -12.76 2.93
C ILE A 173 -0.41 -11.34 2.77
N GLY A 174 -0.95 -10.39 3.54
CA GLY A 174 -0.45 -9.02 3.53
C GLY A 174 -1.00 -8.13 4.62
N VAL A 175 -0.50 -6.91 4.64
CA VAL A 175 -0.95 -5.82 5.51
C VAL A 175 -1.44 -4.68 4.63
N PHE A 176 -2.72 -4.34 4.77
CA PHE A 176 -3.32 -3.18 4.13
C PHE A 176 -3.32 -1.99 5.09
N LYS A 177 -2.81 -0.84 4.64
CA LYS A 177 -2.80 0.44 5.36
C LYS A 177 -3.59 1.49 4.55
N PRO A 178 -4.86 1.75 4.87
CA PRO A 178 -5.67 2.72 4.15
C PRO A 178 -5.19 4.16 4.37
N ARG A 179 -5.16 4.96 3.30
CA ARG A 179 -4.74 6.36 3.34
C ARG A 179 -5.60 7.22 4.27
N ASP A 180 -6.92 7.04 4.22
CA ASP A 180 -7.89 7.81 5.00
C ASP A 180 -7.86 7.49 6.50
N GLU A 181 -7.11 6.47 6.89
CA GLU A 181 -6.90 6.02 8.27
C GLU A 181 -5.53 6.38 8.86
N GLU A 182 -4.68 7.10 8.11
CA GLU A 182 -3.42 7.67 8.62
C GLU A 182 -3.68 8.70 9.74
N PRO A 183 -2.68 9.01 10.61
CA PRO A 183 -2.80 10.07 11.60
C PRO A 183 -3.32 11.39 10.99
N TYR A 184 -4.28 11.99 11.68
CA TYR A 184 -4.96 13.25 11.30
C TYR A 184 -5.86 13.18 10.03
N MET A 185 -6.03 12.00 9.44
CA MET A 185 -6.99 11.77 8.35
C MET A 185 -8.41 11.47 8.87
N PRO A 186 -9.46 11.71 8.05
CA PRO A 186 -10.86 11.71 8.52
C PRO A 186 -11.32 10.42 9.20
N ASN A 187 -10.85 9.27 8.74
CA ASN A 187 -11.26 7.96 9.23
C ASN A 187 -10.22 7.32 10.14
N ASN A 188 -9.23 8.09 10.64
CA ASN A 188 -8.21 7.59 11.56
C ASN A 188 -8.86 6.86 12.74
N PRO A 189 -8.62 5.56 12.89
CA PRO A 189 -9.31 4.80 13.90
C PRO A 189 -8.89 5.30 15.27
N ASN A 190 -7.61 5.61 15.54
CA ASN A 190 -7.15 6.05 16.86
C ASN A 190 -7.63 7.44 17.29
N ARG A 191 -8.31 8.20 16.42
CA ARG A 191 -8.74 9.59 16.68
C ARG A 191 -7.58 10.42 17.20
N CYS A 192 -6.40 10.31 16.57
CA CYS A 192 -5.33 11.30 16.74
C CYS A 192 -5.93 12.67 16.38
N LYS A 193 -6.43 13.40 17.38
CA LYS A 193 -7.20 14.62 17.18
C LYS A 193 -6.29 15.67 16.56
N ARG A 194 -6.84 16.43 15.61
CA ARG A 194 -6.36 17.78 15.34
C ARG A 194 -6.42 18.52 16.67
N ARG A 195 -5.28 18.96 17.24
CA ARG A 195 -5.28 19.60 18.57
C ARG A 195 -6.24 20.80 18.55
N ASP A 196 -7.03 20.89 19.61
CA ASP A 196 -8.11 21.86 19.83
C ASP A 196 -7.63 23.33 19.97
N THR A 197 -6.40 23.65 19.55
CA THR A 197 -5.73 24.95 19.71
C THR A 197 -5.89 25.88 18.51
N GLY A 198 -6.78 25.57 17.56
CA GLY A 198 -7.00 26.37 16.34
C GLY A 198 -5.89 26.25 15.29
N ALA A 199 -4.79 25.53 15.58
CA ALA A 199 -3.75 25.21 14.61
C ALA A 199 -3.99 23.81 14.03
N ILE A 200 -4.34 23.74 12.75
CA ILE A 200 -4.46 22.47 12.01
C ILE A 200 -3.04 21.91 11.83
N ARG A 201 -2.71 20.81 12.51
CA ARG A 201 -1.54 20.00 12.11
C ARG A 201 -1.90 19.31 10.79
N THR A 202 -1.16 19.65 9.73
CA THR A 202 -1.19 19.00 8.42
C THR A 202 -0.13 17.90 8.29
N GLU A 203 0.76 17.80 9.27
CA GLU A 203 1.95 16.95 9.24
C GLU A 203 2.07 16.08 10.51
N MET A 204 2.52 14.84 10.32
CA MET A 204 2.78 13.86 11.38
C MET A 204 4.09 14.14 12.12
N ARG A 205 5.07 14.64 11.36
CA ARG A 205 6.46 14.95 11.72
C ARG A 205 6.95 16.01 10.72
N ASN A 206 8.02 16.76 11.02
CA ASN A 206 8.53 17.74 10.06
C ASN A 206 8.83 17.08 8.70
N GLY A 207 8.27 17.66 7.63
CA GLY A 207 8.42 17.13 6.27
C GLY A 207 7.67 15.81 6.00
N GLN A 208 6.71 15.43 6.86
CA GLN A 208 5.83 14.27 6.69
C GLN A 208 4.36 14.70 6.72
N ALA A 209 3.79 14.95 5.55
CA ALA A 209 2.36 15.26 5.42
C ALA A 209 1.47 14.04 5.73
N SER A 210 0.34 14.27 6.39
CA SER A 210 -0.70 13.25 6.60
C SER A 210 -1.35 12.81 5.28
N GLY A 211 -1.72 11.53 5.17
CA GLY A 211 -2.32 10.97 3.97
C GLY A 211 -1.31 10.75 2.84
N THR A 212 0.00 10.71 3.17
CA THR A 212 1.09 10.46 2.21
C THR A 212 1.91 9.21 2.54
N ALA A 213 1.73 8.60 3.72
CA ALA A 213 2.55 7.47 4.17
C ALA A 213 2.38 6.24 3.27
N CYS A 214 1.15 5.92 2.84
CA CYS A 214 0.92 4.82 1.91
C CYS A 214 1.67 4.98 0.57
N TYR A 215 1.85 6.21 0.08
CA TYR A 215 2.65 6.46 -1.13
C TYR A 215 4.13 6.22 -0.86
N LYS A 216 4.61 6.65 0.31
CA LYS A 216 6.01 6.48 0.72
C LYS A 216 6.38 5.02 0.96
N GLU A 217 5.44 4.19 1.44
CA GLU A 217 5.60 2.73 1.50
C GLU A 217 5.89 2.13 0.12
N VAL A 218 5.12 2.53 -0.90
CA VAL A 218 5.30 2.04 -2.29
C VAL A 218 6.56 2.63 -2.92
N ILE A 219 6.83 3.93 -2.74
CA ILE A 219 8.06 4.56 -3.25
C ILE A 219 9.29 3.88 -2.64
N ALA A 220 9.30 3.58 -1.35
CA ALA A 220 10.42 2.89 -0.70
C ALA A 220 10.67 1.51 -1.32
N TYR A 221 9.62 0.73 -1.57
CA TYR A 221 9.79 -0.55 -2.26
C TYR A 221 10.27 -0.38 -3.71
N GLU A 222 9.69 0.52 -4.50
CA GLU A 222 10.09 0.72 -5.90
C GLU A 222 11.50 1.30 -6.08
N VAL A 223 11.97 2.09 -5.11
CA VAL A 223 13.31 2.71 -5.13
C VAL A 223 14.36 1.81 -4.51
N LEU A 224 14.04 1.14 -3.40
CA LEU A 224 15.02 0.45 -2.54
C LEU A 224 14.84 -1.06 -2.52
N GLY A 225 13.66 -1.59 -2.84
CA GLY A 225 13.27 -2.99 -2.59
C GLY A 225 14.05 -4.06 -3.37
N ASP A 226 14.68 -3.70 -4.49
CA ASP A 226 15.59 -4.60 -5.22
C ASP A 226 16.91 -4.85 -4.46
N PHE A 227 17.26 -3.98 -3.52
CA PHE A 227 18.52 -4.02 -2.77
C PHE A 227 18.31 -4.24 -1.27
N ALA A 228 17.35 -3.50 -0.68
CA ALA A 228 16.99 -3.53 0.71
C ALA A 228 16.03 -4.70 1.02
N PRO A 229 16.02 -5.22 2.26
CA PRO A 229 15.11 -6.28 2.68
C PRO A 229 13.65 -5.80 2.88
N ILE A 230 13.08 -5.03 1.95
CA ILE A 230 11.72 -4.50 2.03
C ILE A 230 10.76 -5.48 1.35
N PRO A 231 9.73 -6.00 2.05
CA PRO A 231 8.76 -6.89 1.41
C PRO A 231 8.01 -6.20 0.25
N PRO A 232 7.61 -6.95 -0.79
CA PRO A 232 6.84 -6.42 -1.90
C PRO A 232 5.66 -5.57 -1.44
N THR A 233 5.60 -4.33 -1.93
CA THR A 233 4.62 -3.33 -1.53
C THR A 233 4.04 -2.62 -2.75
N THR A 234 2.72 -2.54 -2.83
CA THR A 234 2.00 -1.91 -3.95
C THR A 234 0.77 -1.15 -3.46
N PHE A 235 0.09 -0.46 -4.35
CA PHE A 235 -1.22 0.14 -4.06
C PHE A 235 -2.35 -0.87 -4.30
N ILE A 236 -3.39 -0.78 -3.48
CA ILE A 236 -4.67 -1.42 -3.76
C ILE A 236 -5.82 -0.45 -3.54
N GLU A 237 -6.89 -0.69 -4.29
CA GLU A 237 -8.20 -0.08 -4.08
C GLU A 237 -9.21 -1.19 -3.75
N VAL A 238 -9.79 -1.11 -2.57
CA VAL A 238 -10.65 -2.18 -2.05
C VAL A 238 -11.88 -1.61 -1.37
N TYR A 239 -13.01 -2.31 -1.49
CA TYR A 239 -14.19 -1.99 -0.71
C TYR A 239 -14.01 -2.43 0.73
N PHE A 240 -14.06 -1.46 1.64
CA PHE A 240 -13.74 -1.65 3.04
C PHE A 240 -14.67 -0.80 3.92
N PRO A 241 -14.97 -1.21 5.17
CA PRO A 241 -15.81 -0.42 6.06
C PRO A 241 -15.27 0.99 6.22
N ARG A 242 -16.15 2.00 6.07
CA ARG A 242 -15.82 3.42 6.26
C ARG A 242 -15.03 3.63 7.55
N SER A 243 -15.48 3.03 8.64
CA SER A 243 -14.80 3.03 9.92
C SER A 243 -15.05 1.73 10.67
N ILE A 244 -14.01 0.99 11.01
CA ILE A 244 -14.13 -0.24 11.82
C ILE A 244 -14.60 0.05 13.26
N ARG A 245 -14.50 1.30 13.71
CA ARG A 245 -14.98 1.70 15.05
C ARG A 245 -16.46 1.99 15.09
N GLU A 246 -17.04 2.44 14.00
CA GLU A 246 -18.45 2.79 13.96
C GLU A 246 -19.25 1.52 13.68
N LYS A 247 -20.48 1.44 14.20
CA LYS A 247 -21.42 0.38 13.76
C LYS A 247 -21.82 0.55 12.29
N ASP A 248 -21.28 1.56 11.63
CA ASP A 248 -21.47 1.84 10.22
C ASP A 248 -20.60 0.89 9.38
N MET A 249 -21.26 -0.17 8.91
CA MET A 249 -20.69 -1.16 8.02
C MET A 249 -20.79 -0.73 6.55
N GLU A 250 -21.07 0.55 6.25
CA GLU A 250 -21.03 1.05 4.88
C GLU A 250 -19.65 0.79 4.27
N LEU A 251 -19.65 0.04 3.18
CA LEU A 251 -18.45 -0.28 2.42
C LEU A 251 -18.19 0.83 1.42
N ILE A 252 -17.08 1.54 1.62
CA ILE A 252 -16.58 2.55 0.69
C ILE A 252 -15.34 2.04 -0.01
N LEU A 253 -15.02 2.60 -1.16
CA LEU A 253 -13.74 2.33 -1.81
C LEU A 253 -12.64 3.01 -1.01
N LYS A 254 -11.65 2.23 -0.56
CA LYS A 254 -10.46 2.73 0.13
C LYS A 254 -9.22 2.48 -0.69
N PHE A 255 -8.40 3.52 -0.82
CA PHE A 255 -7.07 3.47 -1.41
C PHE A 255 -6.01 3.38 -0.30
N GLY A 256 -4.96 2.59 -0.51
CA GLY A 256 -3.84 2.50 0.43
C GLY A 256 -2.75 1.56 -0.04
N SER A 257 -1.73 1.39 0.80
CA SER A 257 -0.62 0.47 0.52
C SER A 257 -0.95 -0.94 1.00
N PHE A 258 -0.60 -1.93 0.20
CA PHE A 258 -0.62 -3.34 0.53
C PHE A 258 0.82 -3.88 0.51
N GLN A 259 1.30 -4.34 1.65
CA GLN A 259 2.62 -4.96 1.79
C GLN A 259 2.45 -6.46 2.03
N ARG A 260 3.21 -7.28 1.29
CA ARG A 260 3.20 -8.74 1.47
C ARG A 260 3.58 -9.10 2.91
N PHE A 261 2.84 -10.03 3.49
CA PHE A 261 3.08 -10.49 4.85
C PHE A 261 4.33 -11.39 4.87
N VAL A 262 5.13 -11.25 5.92
CA VAL A 262 6.29 -12.11 6.16
C VAL A 262 6.03 -12.95 7.40
N GLU A 263 6.07 -14.27 7.23
CA GLU A 263 5.84 -15.23 8.30
C GLU A 263 7.08 -15.46 9.16
N GLY A 264 6.89 -16.05 10.35
CA GLY A 264 7.99 -16.46 11.24
C GLY A 264 8.32 -15.46 12.36
N TYR A 265 7.70 -14.29 12.37
CA TYR A 265 7.96 -13.25 13.37
C TYR A 265 6.88 -13.19 14.44
N THR A 266 7.28 -13.40 15.70
CA THR A 266 6.44 -13.19 16.87
C THR A 266 6.88 -11.94 17.63
N LEU A 267 6.03 -11.44 18.53
CA LEU A 267 6.45 -10.35 19.45
C LEU A 267 7.66 -10.74 20.28
N ASP A 268 7.79 -12.01 20.65
CA ASP A 268 8.94 -12.51 21.41
C ASP A 268 10.20 -12.56 20.53
N THR A 269 10.06 -12.90 19.24
CA THR A 269 11.15 -12.84 18.27
C THR A 269 11.67 -11.41 18.11
N ILE A 270 10.75 -10.43 18.03
CA ILE A 270 11.10 -9.01 17.87
C ILE A 270 11.74 -8.45 19.15
N ARG A 271 11.20 -8.80 20.33
CA ARG A 271 11.72 -8.32 21.62
C ARG A 271 13.08 -8.91 21.99
N ASN A 272 13.35 -10.13 21.54
CA ASN A 272 14.61 -10.84 21.79
C ASN A 272 15.48 -10.87 20.54
N LEU A 273 15.33 -9.88 19.64
CA LEU A 273 16.13 -9.77 18.44
C LEU A 273 17.61 -9.63 18.81
N ASP A 274 18.40 -10.64 18.45
CA ASP A 274 19.86 -10.58 18.54
C ASP A 274 20.41 -9.87 17.30
N VAL A 275 20.58 -8.55 17.42
CA VAL A 275 21.09 -7.71 16.33
C VAL A 275 22.49 -8.16 15.89
N GLU A 276 23.32 -8.68 16.78
CA GLU A 276 24.69 -9.12 16.45
C GLU A 276 24.69 -10.35 15.52
N SER A 277 23.63 -11.15 15.58
CA SER A 277 23.44 -12.31 14.70
C SER A 277 23.02 -11.96 13.26
N ILE A 278 22.62 -10.70 13.00
CA ILE A 278 22.23 -10.25 11.66
C ILE A 278 23.49 -10.16 10.77
N PRO A 279 23.46 -10.73 9.55
CA PRO A 279 24.56 -10.63 8.61
C PRO A 279 24.96 -9.18 8.33
N VAL A 280 26.27 -8.93 8.27
CA VAL A 280 26.81 -7.61 7.97
C VAL A 280 26.22 -7.05 6.67
N LEU A 281 26.12 -7.87 5.63
CA LEU A 281 25.56 -7.44 4.34
C LEU A 281 24.12 -6.96 4.46
N ASP A 282 23.24 -7.71 5.13
CA ASP A 282 21.83 -7.37 5.24
C ASP A 282 21.62 -6.13 6.10
N LEU A 283 22.40 -5.97 7.17
CA LEU A 283 22.35 -4.78 8.00
C LEU A 283 22.89 -3.55 7.27
N GLN A 284 23.97 -3.67 6.50
CA GLN A 284 24.50 -2.57 5.70
C GLN A 284 23.55 -2.19 4.54
N LYS A 285 22.86 -3.16 3.92
CA LYS A 285 21.79 -2.93 2.94
C LYS A 285 20.64 -2.11 3.55
N MET A 286 20.18 -2.51 4.73
CA MET A 286 19.16 -1.77 5.48
C MET A 286 19.62 -0.35 5.83
N ALA A 287 20.79 -0.21 6.46
CA ALA A 287 21.30 1.09 6.92
C ALA A 287 21.52 2.08 5.77
N SER A 288 22.13 1.64 4.66
CA SER A 288 22.31 2.48 3.48
C SER A 288 20.97 2.87 2.84
N SER A 289 19.98 1.97 2.85
CA SER A 289 18.63 2.26 2.36
C SER A 289 17.87 3.24 3.27
N ASP A 290 18.03 3.15 4.59
CA ASP A 290 17.44 4.09 5.53
C ASP A 290 18.08 5.49 5.42
N ILE A 291 19.38 5.61 5.08
CA ILE A 291 20.00 6.90 4.75
C ILE A 291 19.41 7.47 3.45
N VAL A 292 19.37 6.68 2.37
CA VAL A 292 18.87 7.14 1.06
C VAL A 292 17.38 7.50 1.12
N GLY A 293 16.59 6.64 1.76
CA GLY A 293 15.16 6.84 1.99
C GLY A 293 14.87 7.81 3.13
N TYR A 294 15.86 8.28 3.89
CA TYR A 294 15.69 9.15 5.05
C TYR A 294 14.62 8.65 6.04
N ASN A 295 14.76 7.39 6.46
CA ASN A 295 13.75 6.72 7.26
C ASN A 295 13.74 7.21 8.71
N ALA A 296 12.66 7.90 9.10
CA ALA A 296 12.49 8.48 10.43
C ALA A 296 11.89 7.53 11.48
N ASP A 297 11.60 6.28 11.11
CA ASP A 297 10.88 5.35 11.98
C ASP A 297 11.48 3.93 11.94
N ARG A 298 12.79 3.81 11.67
CA ARG A 298 13.49 2.53 11.83
C ARG A 298 13.74 2.24 13.30
N SER A 299 12.90 1.38 13.88
CA SER A 299 13.08 0.82 15.22
C SER A 299 13.35 -0.68 15.17
N MET A 300 13.74 -1.28 16.32
CA MET A 300 13.85 -2.74 16.45
C MET A 300 12.51 -3.43 16.18
N GLY A 301 11.39 -2.76 16.46
CA GLY A 301 10.05 -3.24 16.14
C GLY A 301 9.79 -3.38 14.65
N ASN A 302 10.52 -2.63 13.82
CA ASN A 302 10.41 -2.60 12.36
C ASN A 302 11.52 -3.41 11.68
N MET A 303 12.30 -4.18 12.43
CA MET A 303 13.31 -5.13 11.96
C MET A 303 12.88 -6.54 12.32
N MET A 304 12.70 -7.37 11.29
CA MET A 304 12.24 -8.75 11.43
C MET A 304 13.34 -9.68 10.90
N TYR A 305 14.10 -10.31 11.79
CA TYR A 305 15.20 -11.21 11.40
C TYR A 305 14.89 -12.68 11.69
N ASP A 306 14.89 -13.50 10.64
CA ASP A 306 14.69 -14.95 10.71
C ASP A 306 16.09 -15.57 10.72
N SER A 307 16.52 -16.06 11.88
CA SER A 307 17.87 -16.62 12.06
C SER A 307 18.04 -18.00 11.43
N GLU A 308 16.96 -18.75 11.21
CA GLU A 308 17.01 -20.05 10.53
C GLU A 308 17.21 -19.87 9.03
N LYS A 309 16.53 -18.88 8.45
CA LYS A 309 16.67 -18.52 7.02
C LYS A 309 17.79 -17.54 6.76
N ASN A 310 18.35 -16.94 7.81
CA ASN A 310 19.34 -15.86 7.72
C ASN A 310 18.83 -14.72 6.84
N GLN A 311 17.61 -14.26 7.14
CA GLN A 311 16.89 -13.24 6.34
C GLN A 311 16.36 -12.12 7.24
N LEU A 312 16.83 -10.90 6.98
CA LEU A 312 16.23 -9.68 7.51
C LEU A 312 15.06 -9.26 6.62
N HIS A 313 14.02 -8.73 7.24
CA HIS A 313 12.91 -8.03 6.59
C HIS A 313 12.65 -6.72 7.33
N CYS A 314 12.51 -5.64 6.58
CA CYS A 314 12.30 -4.29 7.08
C CYS A 314 10.92 -3.78 6.67
N ILE A 315 10.05 -3.59 7.66
CA ILE A 315 8.68 -3.12 7.47
C ILE A 315 8.55 -1.65 7.82
N ASP A 316 7.35 -1.11 7.58
CA ASP A 316 6.92 0.25 7.96
C ASP A 316 7.79 1.36 7.36
N GLN A 317 7.80 1.48 6.03
CA GLN A 317 8.53 2.51 5.30
C GLN A 317 7.72 3.81 5.14
N GLY A 318 6.56 3.93 5.80
CA GLY A 318 5.65 5.07 5.62
C GLY A 318 6.20 6.44 6.05
N VAL A 319 7.29 6.46 6.82
CA VAL A 319 7.96 7.68 7.31
C VAL A 319 9.35 7.84 6.66
N THR A 320 9.40 7.63 5.35
CA THR A 320 10.58 7.84 4.48
C THR A 320 10.36 9.04 3.55
N PHE A 321 11.38 9.43 2.79
CA PHE A 321 11.36 10.50 1.79
C PHE A 321 10.77 11.79 2.37
N LEU A 322 11.31 12.25 3.50
CA LEU A 322 10.87 13.49 4.14
C LEU A 322 11.34 14.71 3.34
N SER A 323 10.56 15.78 3.37
CA SER A 323 10.93 17.06 2.77
C SER A 323 11.70 18.00 3.72
N SER A 324 12.10 17.52 4.90
CA SER A 324 12.65 18.39 5.96
C SER A 324 14.09 18.85 5.74
N LEU A 325 14.76 18.32 4.71
CA LEU A 325 16.09 18.78 4.26
C LEU A 325 15.99 19.68 3.01
N ASP A 326 14.79 20.15 2.66
CA ASP A 326 14.57 21.05 1.53
C ASP A 326 15.23 22.40 1.82
N TRP A 327 16.39 22.65 1.20
CA TRP A 327 17.07 23.92 1.28
C TRP A 327 16.35 25.06 0.53
N ASN A 328 15.14 24.82 -0.01
CA ASN A 328 14.21 25.86 -0.40
C ASN A 328 13.32 26.38 0.74
N LEU A 329 13.39 25.79 1.93
CA LEU A 329 12.79 26.33 3.14
C LEU A 329 13.69 27.39 3.77
N PRO A 330 13.17 28.33 4.57
CA PRO A 330 14.00 29.17 5.44
C PRO A 330 14.96 28.32 6.28
N PRO A 331 16.19 28.78 6.58
CA PRO A 331 17.18 27.98 7.30
C PRO A 331 16.68 27.41 8.64
N ASP A 332 15.88 28.18 9.38
CA ASP A 332 15.35 27.77 10.67
C ASP A 332 14.29 26.65 10.57
N ASP A 333 13.62 26.52 9.41
CA ASP A 333 12.61 25.49 9.15
C ASP A 333 13.22 24.14 8.71
N ILE A 334 14.52 24.11 8.41
CA ILE A 334 15.26 22.90 8.03
C ILE A 334 15.68 22.17 9.31
N LEU A 335 15.02 21.05 9.60
CA LEU A 335 15.24 20.24 10.79
C LEU A 335 15.41 18.76 10.41
N ALA A 336 16.56 18.20 10.76
CA ALA A 336 16.69 16.76 10.78
C ALA A 336 15.92 16.23 11.99
N GLU A 337 15.05 15.24 11.79
CA GLU A 337 14.22 14.66 12.86
C GLU A 337 14.30 13.12 12.85
N VAL A 338 15.37 12.58 12.27
CA VAL A 338 15.55 11.13 12.10
C VAL A 338 16.52 10.65 13.17
N SER A 339 16.11 9.70 14.02
CA SER A 339 17.00 9.03 14.96
C SER A 339 17.69 7.83 14.31
N CYS A 340 19.01 7.73 14.45
CA CYS A 340 19.77 6.58 13.94
C CYS A 340 19.98 5.52 15.02
N HIS A 341 19.06 4.57 15.16
CA HIS A 341 19.21 3.50 16.15
C HIS A 341 20.24 2.44 15.74
N TRP A 342 20.47 2.25 14.44
CA TRP A 342 21.40 1.24 13.93
C TRP A 342 22.85 1.74 13.78
N GLY A 343 23.09 3.04 13.95
CA GLY A 343 24.43 3.63 13.90
C GLY A 343 25.37 3.01 14.94
N ASP A 344 24.81 2.52 16.04
CA ASP A 344 25.53 1.85 17.12
C ASP A 344 25.78 0.35 16.91
N PHE A 345 25.33 -0.23 15.79
CA PHE A 345 25.51 -1.64 15.55
C PHE A 345 26.94 -1.93 15.06
N PRO A 346 27.65 -2.92 15.66
CA PRO A 346 29.03 -3.24 15.27
C PRO A 346 29.21 -3.46 13.76
N GLN A 347 28.22 -4.04 13.08
CA GLN A 347 28.26 -4.32 11.64
C GLN A 347 28.26 -3.04 10.78
N CYS A 348 27.77 -1.91 11.31
CA CYS A 348 27.75 -0.61 10.64
C CYS A 348 29.04 0.21 10.92
N ARG A 349 29.84 -0.18 11.92
CA ARG A 349 31.11 0.48 12.28
C ARG A 349 32.30 -0.03 11.45
N GLY A 350 32.15 -1.13 10.73
CA GLY A 350 33.15 -1.64 9.80
C GLY A 350 33.14 -0.89 8.45
N PRO A 351 34.12 -1.16 7.57
CA PRO A 351 34.11 -0.66 6.20
C PRO A 351 32.82 -1.03 5.47
N ILE A 352 32.35 -0.13 4.59
CA ILE A 352 31.24 -0.44 3.69
C ILE A 352 31.67 -1.58 2.76
N LEU A 353 30.86 -2.65 2.71
CA LEU A 353 31.12 -3.79 1.84
C LEU A 353 31.13 -3.35 0.35
N PRO A 354 31.98 -3.94 -0.51
CA PRO A 354 32.09 -3.53 -1.91
C PRO A 354 30.76 -3.50 -2.65
N GLU A 355 29.94 -4.53 -2.48
CA GLU A 355 28.60 -4.66 -3.07
C GLU A 355 27.60 -3.58 -2.59
N VAL A 356 27.71 -3.13 -1.34
CA VAL A 356 26.91 -2.02 -0.80
C VAL A 356 27.41 -0.69 -1.35
N LYS A 357 28.74 -0.50 -1.42
CA LYS A 357 29.36 0.69 -1.98
C LYS A 357 29.04 0.84 -3.47
N ASP A 358 29.12 -0.24 -4.24
CA ASP A 358 28.78 -0.24 -5.66
C ASP A 358 27.32 0.14 -5.89
N TRP A 359 26.39 -0.34 -5.05
CA TRP A 359 25.00 0.08 -5.09
C TRP A 359 24.83 1.57 -4.78
N ILE A 360 25.46 2.09 -3.72
CA ILE A 360 25.43 3.52 -3.35
C ILE A 360 25.90 4.40 -4.52
N LEU A 361 27.06 4.06 -5.11
CA LEU A 361 27.63 4.82 -6.21
C LEU A 361 26.81 4.70 -7.49
N GLY A 362 26.11 3.58 -7.68
CA GLY A 362 25.23 3.31 -8.80
C GLY A 362 23.82 3.92 -8.71
N LEU A 363 23.46 4.62 -7.63
CA LEU A 363 22.13 5.24 -7.48
C LEU A 363 21.85 6.26 -8.60
N ASP A 364 20.76 6.03 -9.34
CA ASP A 364 20.27 6.91 -10.40
C ASP A 364 19.23 7.90 -9.84
N GLU A 365 19.69 9.12 -9.60
CA GLU A 365 18.88 10.21 -9.03
C GLU A 365 17.69 10.59 -9.92
N ASN A 366 17.82 10.49 -11.24
CA ASN A 366 16.74 10.83 -12.17
C ASN A 366 15.65 9.76 -12.17
N LYS A 367 16.04 8.48 -12.11
CA LYS A 367 15.09 7.38 -11.95
C LYS A 367 14.32 7.50 -10.64
N ILE A 368 15.02 7.79 -9.55
CA ILE A 368 14.41 7.94 -8.21
C ILE A 368 13.45 9.14 -8.18
N GLU A 369 13.87 10.31 -8.70
CA GLU A 369 13.00 11.48 -8.82
C GLU A 369 11.74 11.17 -9.64
N SER A 370 11.88 10.46 -10.77
CA SER A 370 10.75 10.08 -11.62
C SER A 370 9.73 9.22 -10.86
N ILE A 371 10.20 8.27 -10.04
CA ILE A 371 9.34 7.42 -9.20
C ILE A 371 8.62 8.28 -8.15
N ILE A 372 9.37 9.08 -7.38
CA ILE A 372 8.81 9.97 -6.35
C ILE A 372 7.70 10.85 -6.95
N ARG A 373 7.99 11.54 -8.06
CA ARG A 373 7.02 12.42 -8.73
C ARG A 373 5.79 11.64 -9.19
N SER A 374 5.97 10.53 -9.91
CA SER A 374 4.87 9.74 -10.44
C SER A 374 3.91 9.26 -9.35
N ARG A 375 4.45 8.72 -8.25
CA ARG A 375 3.66 8.15 -7.15
C ARG A 375 3.03 9.24 -6.30
N MET A 376 3.75 10.30 -5.96
CA MET A 376 3.21 11.40 -5.16
C MET A 376 2.15 12.20 -5.91
N GLN A 377 2.22 12.30 -7.24
CA GLN A 377 1.20 13.00 -8.04
C GLN A 377 -0.18 12.34 -7.94
N MET A 378 -0.23 11.04 -7.65
CA MET A 378 -1.49 10.30 -7.46
C MET A 378 -2.32 10.86 -6.29
N VAL A 379 -1.72 11.61 -5.35
CA VAL A 379 -2.47 12.32 -4.29
C VAL A 379 -3.55 13.23 -4.87
N LEU A 380 -3.37 13.81 -6.07
CA LEU A 380 -4.38 14.65 -6.72
C LEU A 380 -5.65 13.89 -7.15
N THR A 381 -5.57 12.57 -7.29
CA THR A 381 -6.72 11.72 -7.66
C THR A 381 -7.65 11.45 -6.49
N GLN A 382 -7.25 11.81 -5.27
CA GLN A 382 -7.95 11.44 -4.04
C GLN A 382 -8.87 12.55 -3.53
N GLU A 383 -9.89 12.16 -2.77
CA GLU A 383 -10.74 13.12 -2.08
C GLU A 383 -9.93 13.99 -1.10
N ASN A 384 -10.31 15.27 -1.01
CA ASN A 384 -9.63 16.29 -0.21
C ASN A 384 -8.14 16.46 -0.58
N ALA A 385 -7.80 16.29 -1.86
CA ALA A 385 -6.46 16.58 -2.36
C ALA A 385 -6.06 18.04 -2.08
N PRO A 386 -4.78 18.30 -1.76
CA PRO A 386 -4.24 19.66 -1.67
C PRO A 386 -4.30 20.37 -3.03
N SER A 387 -4.06 21.69 -3.03
CA SER A 387 -3.90 22.40 -4.30
C SER A 387 -2.71 21.85 -5.09
N THR A 388 -2.77 21.90 -6.42
CA THR A 388 -1.67 21.46 -7.28
C THR A 388 -0.35 22.15 -6.93
N GLY A 389 -0.40 23.44 -6.59
CA GLY A 389 0.79 24.21 -6.20
C GLY A 389 1.39 23.75 -4.87
N ASP A 390 0.55 23.49 -3.86
CA ASP A 390 1.03 23.01 -2.56
C ASP A 390 1.63 21.60 -2.68
N LEU A 391 1.00 20.72 -3.46
CA LEU A 391 1.53 19.39 -3.71
C LEU A 391 2.86 19.46 -4.45
N GLU A 392 2.97 20.25 -5.51
CA GLU A 392 4.20 20.38 -6.28
C GLU A 392 5.34 20.94 -5.40
N LYS A 393 5.05 21.89 -4.51
CA LYS A 393 6.02 22.37 -3.53
C LYS A 393 6.49 21.25 -2.60
N TYR A 394 5.57 20.43 -2.09
CA TYR A 394 5.91 19.30 -1.23
C TYR A 394 6.73 18.23 -1.96
N ILE A 395 6.35 17.85 -3.19
CA ILE A 395 7.09 16.90 -4.02
C ILE A 395 8.51 17.42 -4.28
N ASN A 396 8.64 18.71 -4.64
CA ASN A 396 9.95 19.32 -4.85
C ASN A 396 10.82 19.28 -3.58
N GLY A 397 10.23 19.53 -2.40
CA GLY A 397 10.95 19.41 -1.14
C GLY A 397 11.45 17.99 -0.86
N ILE A 398 10.64 16.96 -1.18
CA ILE A 398 11.07 15.56 -1.10
C ILE A 398 12.23 15.28 -2.04
N VAL A 399 12.12 15.72 -3.31
CA VAL A 399 13.15 15.50 -4.34
C VAL A 399 14.46 16.17 -3.95
N VAL A 400 14.42 17.42 -3.48
CA VAL A 400 15.59 18.17 -3.03
C VAL A 400 16.25 17.48 -1.84
N SER A 401 15.45 17.05 -0.85
CA SER A 401 15.94 16.32 0.32
C SER A 401 16.62 15.02 -0.08
N ASN A 402 15.97 14.18 -0.89
CA ASN A 402 16.49 12.88 -1.33
C ASN A 402 17.75 13.02 -2.19
N LYS A 403 17.80 13.94 -3.15
CA LYS A 403 19.01 14.19 -3.95
C LYS A 403 20.18 14.65 -3.08
N THR A 404 19.93 15.51 -2.10
CA THR A 404 20.95 15.95 -1.15
C THR A 404 21.54 14.77 -0.38
N LEU A 405 20.69 13.84 0.06
CA LEU A 405 21.13 12.61 0.75
C LEU A 405 21.93 11.66 -0.15
N ILE A 406 21.47 11.44 -1.39
CA ILE A 406 22.17 10.60 -2.37
C ILE A 406 23.56 11.16 -2.67
N LEU A 407 23.66 12.47 -2.90
CA LEU A 407 24.94 13.13 -3.13
C LEU A 407 25.86 13.00 -1.91
N PHE A 408 25.32 13.18 -0.71
CA PHE A 408 26.09 13.08 0.53
C PHE A 408 26.64 11.67 0.77
N ILE A 409 25.79 10.63 0.70
CA ILE A 409 26.21 9.24 0.95
C ILE A 409 27.24 8.77 -0.08
N LYS A 410 27.11 9.18 -1.36
CA LYS A 410 28.11 8.89 -2.41
C LYS A 410 29.48 9.46 -2.02
N LYS A 411 29.55 10.76 -1.72
CA LYS A 411 30.81 11.43 -1.33
C LYS A 411 31.43 10.83 -0.06
N ALA A 412 30.62 10.58 0.95
CA ALA A 412 31.10 10.00 2.20
C ALA A 412 31.62 8.56 2.00
N ALA A 413 30.93 7.73 1.21
CA ALA A 413 31.38 6.39 0.88
C ALA A 413 32.68 6.38 0.06
N GLU A 414 32.87 7.35 -0.85
CA GLU A 414 34.13 7.54 -1.60
C GLU A 414 35.30 7.89 -0.68
N LYS A 415 35.07 8.76 0.31
CA LYS A 415 36.05 9.12 1.35
C LYS A 415 36.32 8.02 2.39
N GLY A 416 35.64 6.88 2.28
CA GLY A 416 35.84 5.72 3.14
C GLY A 416 35.13 5.79 4.50
N CYS A 417 34.15 6.70 4.65
CA CYS A 417 33.32 6.72 5.86
C CYS A 417 32.53 5.42 6.00
N THR A 418 32.33 4.98 7.24
CA THR A 418 31.47 3.82 7.57
C THR A 418 30.00 4.23 7.57
N LEU A 419 29.07 3.28 7.48
CA LEU A 419 27.63 3.61 7.55
C LEU A 419 27.26 4.20 8.91
N SER A 420 27.91 3.76 9.99
CA SER A 420 27.79 4.37 11.32
C SER A 420 28.13 5.87 11.25
N GLN A 421 29.32 6.23 10.77
CA GLN A 421 29.74 7.64 10.63
C GLN A 421 28.77 8.45 9.74
N ILE A 422 28.30 7.87 8.62
CA ILE A 422 27.34 8.53 7.74
C ILE A 422 26.00 8.74 8.44
N GLY A 423 25.51 7.74 9.17
CA GLY A 423 24.31 7.84 10.00
C GLY A 423 24.41 9.00 10.98
N GLU A 424 25.50 9.10 11.74
CA GLU A 424 25.75 10.20 12.69
C GLU A 424 25.76 11.59 12.04
N MET A 425 26.21 11.69 10.79
CA MET A 425 26.26 12.95 10.04
C MET A 425 24.91 13.36 9.46
N VAL A 426 24.03 12.40 9.20
CA VAL A 426 22.74 12.61 8.51
C VAL A 426 21.57 12.68 9.49
N MET A 427 21.62 11.87 10.54
CA MET A 427 20.54 11.62 11.48
C MET A 427 20.92 12.14 12.86
N GLU A 428 19.93 12.54 13.66
CA GLU A 428 20.16 12.86 15.06
C GLU A 428 20.52 11.58 15.84
N ILE A 429 21.55 11.66 16.69
CA ILE A 429 21.83 10.61 17.67
C ILE A 429 21.19 11.06 18.97
N GLU A 430 20.17 10.34 19.44
CA GLU A 430 19.68 10.51 20.81
C GLU A 430 20.76 9.97 21.76
N SER A 431 21.66 10.84 22.25
CA SER A 431 22.53 10.46 23.35
C SER A 431 21.77 10.73 24.66
N GLU A 432 21.58 9.70 25.48
CA GLU A 432 20.89 9.79 26.78
C GLU A 432 21.59 10.76 27.78
N ASN A 433 22.78 11.26 27.45
CA ASN A 433 23.67 12.02 28.33
C ASN A 433 24.04 13.44 27.84
N GLU A 434 23.65 13.88 26.64
CA GLU A 434 23.89 15.27 26.18
C GLU A 434 22.64 16.13 26.35
N THR A 435 22.76 17.26 27.03
CA THR A 435 21.67 18.21 27.29
C THR A 435 21.29 19.07 26.09
N ASP A 436 21.97 18.92 24.95
CA ASP A 436 21.72 19.67 23.72
C ASP A 436 21.99 18.75 22.50
N PRO A 437 20.99 18.45 21.65
CA PRO A 437 21.19 17.58 20.49
C PRO A 437 22.16 18.20 19.50
N LYS A 438 23.17 17.43 19.08
CA LYS A 438 24.09 17.87 18.02
C LYS A 438 23.34 17.95 16.71
N VAL A 439 23.24 19.16 16.15
CA VAL A 439 22.71 19.39 14.81
C VAL A 439 23.51 18.56 13.79
N PRO A 440 22.87 17.62 13.06
CA PRO A 440 23.54 16.79 12.07
C PRO A 440 24.24 17.62 10.98
N MET A 441 25.33 17.08 10.44
CA MET A 441 26.11 17.73 9.40
C MET A 441 25.26 18.04 8.16
N ILE A 442 24.39 17.11 7.76
CA ILE A 442 23.51 17.31 6.59
C ILE A 442 22.59 18.51 6.78
N GLN A 443 22.08 18.72 7.99
CA GLN A 443 21.21 19.85 8.31
C GLN A 443 21.99 21.17 8.22
N LYS A 444 23.24 21.21 8.68
CA LYS A 444 24.10 22.40 8.54
C LYS A 444 24.35 22.74 7.08
N ILE A 445 24.63 21.73 6.25
CA ILE A 445 24.83 21.88 4.80
C ILE A 445 23.56 22.46 4.14
N CYS A 446 22.38 21.89 4.43
CA CYS A 446 21.11 22.40 3.88
C CYS A 446 20.82 23.83 4.35
N ARG A 447 21.13 24.18 5.61
CA ARG A 447 20.99 25.54 6.13
C ARG A 447 21.92 26.54 5.45
N GLU A 448 23.17 26.15 5.18
CA GLU A 448 24.12 26.99 4.44
C GLU A 448 23.65 27.23 2.99
N ALA A 449 23.15 26.19 2.32
CA ALA A 449 22.54 26.30 0.99
C ALA A 449 21.32 27.23 0.98
N SER A 450 20.42 27.08 1.96
CA SER A 450 19.25 27.95 2.10
C SER A 450 19.64 29.41 2.38
N ALA A 451 20.60 29.65 3.27
CA ALA A 451 21.10 31.00 3.56
C ALA A 451 21.77 31.64 2.33
N ALA A 452 22.53 30.86 1.57
CA ALA A 452 23.14 31.33 0.32
C ALA A 452 22.08 31.72 -0.73
N ARG A 453 20.99 30.95 -0.82
CA ARG A 453 19.84 31.27 -1.67
C ARG A 453 19.17 32.58 -1.23
N GLU A 454 18.86 32.75 0.06
CA GLU A 454 18.22 33.98 0.58
C GLU A 454 19.10 35.21 0.37
N ALA A 455 20.43 35.04 0.49
CA ALA A 455 21.40 36.09 0.24
C ALA A 455 21.65 36.39 -1.24
N ASN A 456 20.98 35.71 -2.18
CA ASN A 456 21.24 35.77 -3.62
C ASN A 456 22.73 35.55 -3.96
N ASN A 457 23.37 34.59 -3.28
CA ASN A 457 24.78 34.29 -3.49
C ASN A 457 25.04 33.91 -4.97
N PRO A 458 25.97 34.59 -5.67
CA PRO A 458 26.22 34.32 -7.10
C PRO A 458 26.63 32.88 -7.40
N ASN A 459 27.37 32.22 -6.51
CA ASN A 459 27.80 30.83 -6.71
C ASN A 459 26.63 29.87 -6.59
N PHE A 460 25.73 30.11 -5.62
CA PHE A 460 24.51 29.33 -5.48
C PHE A 460 23.57 29.52 -6.67
N LEU A 461 23.36 30.76 -7.12
CA LEU A 461 22.48 31.05 -8.26
C LEU A 461 23.02 30.50 -9.59
N ALA A 462 24.33 30.39 -9.74
CA ALA A 462 24.95 29.81 -10.93
C ALA A 462 24.71 28.30 -11.02
N ASP A 463 24.90 27.57 -9.91
CA ASP A 463 24.66 26.13 -9.83
C ASP A 463 24.44 25.70 -8.36
N PRO A 464 23.16 25.56 -7.92
CA PRO A 464 22.83 25.18 -6.56
C PRO A 464 23.40 23.84 -6.14
N TRP A 465 23.43 22.85 -7.05
CA TRP A 465 23.90 21.50 -6.74
C TRP A 465 25.41 21.46 -6.63
N LYS A 466 26.12 22.23 -7.47
CA LYS A 466 27.56 22.42 -7.29
C LYS A 466 27.86 23.12 -5.96
N PHE A 467 27.11 24.17 -5.60
CA PHE A 467 27.29 24.83 -4.30
C PHE A 467 27.14 23.83 -3.15
N VAL A 468 26.05 23.06 -3.13
CA VAL A 468 25.80 22.03 -2.11
C VAL A 468 26.91 20.99 -2.09
N SER A 469 27.34 20.50 -3.25
CA SER A 469 28.46 19.55 -3.39
C SER A 469 29.76 20.09 -2.80
N ASP A 470 30.14 21.32 -3.13
CA ASP A 470 31.37 21.94 -2.66
C ASP A 470 31.31 22.18 -1.13
N THR A 471 30.14 22.55 -0.60
CA THR A 471 29.90 22.64 0.84
C THR A 471 30.06 21.27 1.50
N MET A 472 29.52 20.20 0.93
CA MET A 472 29.73 18.83 1.43
C MET A 472 31.21 18.45 1.48
N ASP A 473 31.98 18.76 0.43
CA ASP A 473 33.40 18.42 0.37
C ASP A 473 34.19 19.09 1.51
N LYS A 474 33.90 20.37 1.79
CA LYS A 474 34.47 21.11 2.93
C LYS A 474 34.14 20.43 4.27
N TYR A 475 32.88 20.08 4.50
CA TYR A 475 32.47 19.42 5.75
C TYR A 475 33.09 18.02 5.92
N LEU A 476 33.28 17.29 4.81
CA LEU A 476 33.86 15.96 4.81
C LEU A 476 35.40 15.97 4.82
N GLU A 477 36.07 17.12 4.64
CA GLU A 477 37.53 17.24 4.81
C GLU A 477 37.95 17.09 6.28
N ASP A 478 37.10 17.52 7.20
CA ASP A 478 37.37 17.54 8.65
C ASP A 478 37.23 16.17 9.35
N ILE A 479 36.98 15.09 8.59
CA ILE A 479 36.58 13.77 9.13
C ILE A 479 37.75 12.79 9.31
N HIS A 480 38.98 13.19 8.95
CA HIS A 480 40.18 12.35 9.06
C HIS A 480 41.23 12.92 10.03
#